data_AF-A0A3R7MHG4-F1
#
_entry.id   AF-A0A3R7MHG4-F1
#
_cell.length_a   1.000
_cell.length_b   1.000
_cell.length_c   1.000
_cell.angle_alpha   90.00
_cell.angle_beta   90.00
_cell.angle_gamma   90.00
#
_symmetry.space_group_name_H-M   'P 1'
#
loop_
_entity.id
_entity.type
_entity.pdbx_description
1 polymer ?
#
loop_
_entity_poly.entity_id
_entity_poly.type
_entity_poly.pdbx_seq_one_letter_code
_entity_poly.pdbx_strand_id
1 'polypeptide(L)'
;MLLFLPVLMTAVGVAWGFSSGNVGWACGSMSPGHLLTSAETAPPPFEVYAEEYEAGYYLVTVFGRRDQFKGLLMQAHNPRRKRVGVFTQVEGGQTLNCGYEGDAVAHNNGDLKSQVRALWHPNGYTGPVRFRATIVKSYGTYWTDVLSNPIEV
;
A
#
# COMPACT_ATOMS: atom_id res chain seq x y z
N MET A 1 -47.82 -27.83 -24.76
CA MET A 1 -46.56 -28.34 -24.19
C MET A 1 -45.67 -27.14 -23.92
N LEU A 2 -45.72 -26.58 -22.70
CA LEU A 2 -44.95 -25.39 -22.33
C LEU A 2 -43.52 -25.81 -22.01
N LEU A 3 -42.56 -25.42 -22.85
CA LEU A 3 -41.14 -25.61 -22.62
C LEU A 3 -40.65 -24.55 -21.63
N PHE A 4 -40.39 -24.97 -20.39
CA PHE A 4 -39.66 -24.15 -19.42
C PHE A 4 -38.16 -24.21 -19.75
N LEU A 5 -37.62 -23.12 -20.30
CA LEU A 5 -36.17 -22.92 -20.37
C LEU A 5 -35.68 -22.50 -18.98
N PRO A 6 -34.74 -23.23 -18.35
CA PRO A 6 -34.13 -22.77 -17.11
C PRO A 6 -33.20 -21.60 -17.45
N VAL A 7 -33.56 -20.40 -16.99
CA VAL A 7 -32.66 -19.25 -16.99
C VAL A 7 -31.56 -19.55 -15.99
N LEU A 8 -30.39 -19.95 -16.50
CA LEU A 8 -29.19 -20.12 -15.70
C LEU A 8 -28.71 -18.74 -15.26
N MET A 9 -29.13 -18.33 -14.06
CA MET A 9 -28.70 -17.09 -13.42
C MET A 9 -27.23 -17.27 -13.02
N THR A 10 -26.31 -16.90 -13.92
CA THR A 10 -24.89 -16.81 -13.59
C THR A 10 -24.72 -15.69 -12.58
N ALA A 11 -24.58 -16.05 -11.32
CA ALA A 11 -24.12 -15.14 -10.27
C ALA A 11 -22.66 -14.79 -10.60
N VAL A 12 -22.46 -13.79 -11.44
CA VAL A 12 -21.18 -13.10 -11.54
C VAL A 12 -21.02 -12.37 -10.22
N GLY A 13 -20.39 -13.04 -9.26
CA GLY A 13 -19.96 -12.41 -8.02
C GLY A 13 -19.07 -11.25 -8.41
N VAL A 14 -19.59 -10.04 -8.32
CA VAL A 14 -18.79 -8.82 -8.38
C VAL A 14 -17.78 -9.01 -7.25
N ALA A 15 -16.51 -9.24 -7.56
CA ALA A 15 -15.49 -9.28 -6.54
C ALA A 15 -15.45 -7.86 -5.96
N TRP A 16 -15.99 -7.69 -4.75
CA TRP A 16 -15.85 -6.46 -3.99
C TRP A 16 -14.36 -6.35 -3.66
N GLY A 17 -13.60 -5.77 -4.58
CA GLY A 17 -12.19 -5.48 -4.36
C GLY A 17 -12.07 -4.58 -3.14
N PHE A 18 -10.94 -4.64 -2.45
CA PHE A 18 -10.64 -3.76 -1.31
C PHE A 18 -10.37 -2.32 -1.76
N SER A 19 -11.19 -1.76 -2.65
CA SER A 19 -11.01 -0.44 -3.26
C SER A 19 -11.01 0.66 -2.22
N SER A 20 -11.73 0.50 -1.11
CA SER A 20 -11.74 1.46 0.01
C SER A 20 -10.43 1.55 0.77
N GLY A 21 -9.48 0.64 0.55
CA GLY A 21 -8.18 0.65 1.22
C GLY A 21 -8.19 0.30 2.71
N ASN A 22 -9.32 -0.16 3.24
CA ASN A 22 -9.40 -0.69 4.60
C ASN A 22 -8.76 -2.10 4.64
N VAL A 23 -7.43 -2.13 4.58
CA VAL A 23 -6.62 -3.36 4.48
C VAL A 23 -5.84 -3.63 5.77
N GLY A 24 -6.40 -3.26 6.92
CA GLY A 24 -5.77 -3.45 8.24
C GLY A 24 -5.34 -4.91 8.53
N TRP A 25 -6.09 -5.88 8.00
CA TRP A 25 -5.77 -7.30 8.12
C TRP A 25 -4.44 -7.68 7.41
N ALA A 26 -4.00 -6.90 6.42
CA ALA A 26 -2.76 -7.12 5.68
C ALA A 26 -1.53 -6.51 6.37
N CYS A 27 -1.68 -5.75 7.44
CA CYS A 27 -0.59 -5.00 8.05
C CYS A 27 0.58 -5.86 8.56
N GLY A 28 0.30 -7.09 9.02
CA GLY A 28 1.32 -8.01 9.51
C GLY A 28 2.09 -8.70 8.38
N SER A 29 1.35 -9.23 7.39
CA SER A 29 1.95 -9.95 6.26
C SER A 29 2.54 -9.01 5.21
N MET A 30 1.98 -7.80 5.10
CA MET A 30 2.15 -6.86 4.00
C MET A 30 1.88 -7.51 2.64
N SER A 31 0.99 -8.51 2.62
CA SER A 31 0.57 -9.22 1.40
C SER A 31 -0.91 -8.95 1.14
N PRO A 32 -1.30 -8.70 -0.12
CA PRO A 32 -2.71 -8.67 -0.49
C PRO A 32 -3.32 -10.07 -0.37
N GLY A 33 -4.63 -10.11 -0.12
CA GLY A 33 -5.37 -11.31 0.29
C GLY A 33 -6.02 -11.97 -0.92
N HIS A 34 -5.35 -11.87 -2.06
CA HIS A 34 -5.85 -12.31 -3.34
C HIS A 34 -5.65 -13.82 -3.45
N LEU A 35 -6.70 -14.54 -3.81
CA LEU A 35 -6.65 -15.98 -3.98
C LEU A 35 -5.81 -16.33 -5.22
N LEU A 36 -4.99 -17.37 -5.10
CA LEU A 36 -4.19 -17.94 -6.21
C LEU A 36 -3.20 -16.97 -6.86
N THR A 37 -2.69 -16.01 -6.09
CA THR A 37 -1.67 -15.05 -6.54
C THR A 37 -0.47 -15.07 -5.61
N SER A 38 0.70 -14.73 -6.15
CA SER A 38 1.94 -14.52 -5.40
C SER A 38 2.57 -13.21 -5.84
N ALA A 39 3.42 -12.64 -4.99
CA ALA A 39 4.18 -11.45 -5.36
C ALA A 39 5.08 -11.75 -6.56
N GLU A 40 5.23 -10.76 -7.42
CA GLU A 40 6.17 -10.79 -8.53
C GLU A 40 7.61 -10.89 -8.01
N THR A 41 8.42 -11.71 -8.66
CA THR A 41 9.84 -11.90 -8.32
C THR A 41 10.75 -10.96 -9.11
N ALA A 42 10.28 -10.45 -10.24
CA ALA A 42 11.00 -9.46 -11.03
C ALA A 42 11.05 -8.12 -10.27
N PRO A 43 12.11 -7.30 -10.47
CA PRO A 43 12.19 -5.98 -9.85
C PRO A 43 10.93 -5.13 -10.13
N PRO A 44 10.40 -4.42 -9.13
CA PRO A 44 9.23 -3.56 -9.33
C PRO A 44 9.56 -2.39 -10.26
N PRO A 45 8.63 -1.97 -11.14
CA PRO A 45 8.77 -0.74 -11.92
C PRO A 45 8.43 0.52 -11.09
N PHE A 46 8.46 0.41 -9.76
CA PHE A 46 8.04 1.41 -8.80
C PHE A 46 9.15 1.68 -7.79
N GLU A 47 9.22 2.91 -7.31
CA GLU A 47 10.23 3.37 -6.36
C GLU A 47 9.54 3.95 -5.11
N VAL A 48 10.17 3.76 -3.95
CA VAL A 48 9.82 4.44 -2.70
C VAL A 48 10.98 5.36 -2.36
N TYR A 49 10.71 6.65 -2.29
CA TYR A 49 11.69 7.68 -1.98
C TYR A 49 11.27 8.43 -0.72
N ALA A 50 12.23 8.79 0.13
CA ALA A 50 11.99 9.58 1.31
C ALA A 50 13.04 10.68 1.39
N GLU A 51 12.60 11.90 1.67
CA GLU A 51 13.45 13.07 1.83
C GLU A 51 12.99 13.87 3.05
N GLU A 52 13.94 14.56 3.69
CA GLU A 52 13.63 15.47 4.77
C GLU A 52 12.75 16.61 4.25
N TYR A 53 11.79 17.01 5.07
CA TYR A 53 10.86 18.09 4.84
C TYR A 53 10.86 19.04 6.04
N GLU A 54 9.99 20.04 6.01
CA GLU A 54 9.93 21.06 7.05
C GLU A 54 9.55 20.48 8.43
N ALA A 55 10.06 21.12 9.49
CA ALA A 55 9.69 20.83 10.87
C ALA A 55 9.90 19.37 11.33
N GLY A 56 10.95 18.70 10.83
CA GLY A 56 11.30 17.33 11.21
C GLY A 56 10.42 16.25 10.58
N TYR A 57 9.56 16.63 9.63
CA TYR A 57 8.83 15.69 8.80
C TYR A 57 9.71 15.17 7.67
N TYR A 58 9.30 14.05 7.11
CA TYR A 58 9.83 13.50 5.87
C TYR A 58 8.69 13.37 4.87
N LEU A 59 8.96 13.76 3.63
CA LEU A 59 8.07 13.50 2.52
C LEU A 59 8.43 12.13 1.92
N VAL A 60 7.47 11.21 1.99
CA VAL A 60 7.62 9.84 1.47
C VAL A 60 6.78 9.72 0.22
N THR A 61 7.43 9.37 -0.89
CA THR A 61 6.82 9.27 -2.20
C THR A 61 6.91 7.84 -2.73
N VAL A 62 5.78 7.26 -3.10
CA VAL A 62 5.70 6.02 -3.87
C VAL A 62 5.30 6.37 -5.29
N PHE A 63 6.10 6.02 -6.29
CA PHE A 63 5.81 6.40 -7.68
C PHE A 63 6.27 5.37 -8.71
N GLY A 64 5.61 5.37 -9.87
CA GLY A 64 6.06 4.66 -11.07
C GLY A 64 6.38 5.65 -12.19
N ARG A 65 7.57 5.54 -12.80
CA ARG A 65 8.00 6.49 -13.86
C ARG A 65 7.18 6.38 -15.14
N ARG A 66 6.80 5.16 -15.51
CA ARG A 66 6.03 4.84 -16.73
C ARG A 66 4.84 3.92 -16.44
N ASP A 67 4.68 3.54 -15.18
CA ASP A 67 3.71 2.57 -14.71
C ASP A 67 2.79 3.21 -13.67
N GLN A 68 1.54 2.75 -13.67
CA GLN A 68 0.54 3.14 -12.68
C GLN A 68 0.17 1.92 -11.83
N PHE A 69 -0.28 2.19 -10.61
CA PHE A 69 -0.74 1.18 -9.67
C PHE A 69 -2.12 1.55 -9.10
N LYS A 70 -2.83 0.55 -8.58
CA LYS A 70 -4.17 0.69 -7.99
C LYS A 70 -4.14 0.64 -6.47
N GLY A 71 -3.41 -0.33 -5.93
CA GLY A 71 -3.36 -0.60 -4.49
C GLY A 71 -2.01 -0.23 -3.90
N LEU A 72 -2.06 0.20 -2.64
CA LEU A 72 -0.88 0.54 -1.86
C LEU A 72 -1.10 0.11 -0.40
N LEU A 73 -0.06 -0.42 0.21
CA LEU A 73 0.10 -0.49 1.66
C LEU A 73 1.55 -0.13 2.00
N MET A 74 1.79 0.91 2.79
CA MET A 74 3.12 1.38 3.15
C MET A 74 3.27 1.55 4.66
N GLN A 75 4.43 1.19 5.19
CA GLN A 75 4.79 1.29 6.61
C GLN A 75 6.23 1.79 6.75
N ALA A 76 6.53 2.52 7.82
CA ALA A 76 7.88 2.89 8.21
C ALA A 76 8.42 1.91 9.26
N HIS A 77 9.57 1.30 9.01
CA HIS A 77 10.14 0.26 9.87
C HIS A 77 11.54 0.60 10.36
N ASN A 78 11.81 0.28 11.63
CA ASN A 78 13.17 0.20 12.14
C ASN A 78 13.87 -1.10 11.67
N PRO A 79 15.18 -1.32 11.97
CA PRO A 79 15.90 -2.53 11.56
C PRO A 79 15.32 -3.84 12.12
N ARG A 80 14.55 -3.76 13.20
CA ARG A 80 13.85 -4.91 13.82
C ARG A 80 12.46 -5.14 13.23
N ARG A 81 12.12 -4.48 12.11
CA ARG A 81 10.81 -4.54 11.43
C ARG A 81 9.63 -4.13 12.32
N LYS A 82 9.87 -3.30 13.33
CA LYS A 82 8.79 -2.66 14.10
C LYS A 82 8.38 -1.37 13.41
N ARG A 83 7.06 -1.14 13.33
CA ARG A 83 6.50 0.12 12.82
C ARG A 83 6.87 1.28 13.74
N VAL A 84 7.31 2.39 13.18
CA VAL A 84 7.77 3.57 13.92
C VAL A 84 7.29 4.86 13.25
N GLY A 85 7.13 5.92 14.05
CA GLY A 85 6.64 7.21 13.58
C GLY A 85 5.18 7.18 13.12
N VAL A 86 4.71 8.30 12.57
CA VAL A 86 3.31 8.50 12.17
C VAL A 86 3.23 9.21 10.83
N PHE A 87 2.34 8.73 9.97
CA PHE A 87 1.87 9.45 8.78
C PHE A 87 0.70 10.35 9.16
N THR A 88 0.75 11.61 8.72
CA THR A 88 -0.24 12.64 9.13
C THR A 88 -1.06 13.17 7.97
N GLN A 89 -0.50 13.18 6.75
CA GLN A 89 -1.18 13.61 5.54
C GLN A 89 -0.79 12.70 4.38
N VAL A 90 -1.76 12.38 3.53
CA VAL A 90 -1.56 11.52 2.36
C VAL A 90 -2.28 12.10 1.14
N GLU A 91 -1.54 12.31 0.05
CA GLU A 91 -2.06 12.64 -1.27
C GLU A 91 -2.12 11.36 -2.12
N GLY A 92 -3.29 11.06 -2.70
CA GLY A 92 -3.50 9.83 -3.48
C GLY A 92 -3.75 8.57 -2.64
N GLY A 93 -4.00 8.73 -1.34
CA GLY A 93 -4.26 7.62 -0.43
C GLY A 93 -4.89 8.10 0.88
N GLN A 94 -4.70 7.33 1.94
CA GLN A 94 -5.15 7.66 3.29
C GLN A 94 -4.23 7.02 4.33
N THR A 95 -4.27 7.53 5.57
CA THR A 95 -3.67 6.85 6.70
C THR A 95 -4.45 5.59 7.05
N LEU A 96 -3.77 4.60 7.61
CA LEU A 96 -4.34 3.34 8.08
C LEU A 96 -3.86 3.08 9.51
N ASN A 97 -4.73 2.48 10.32
CA ASN A 97 -4.38 1.99 11.64
C ASN A 97 -4.12 0.48 11.58
N CYS A 98 -2.85 0.10 11.69
CA CYS A 98 -2.35 -1.27 11.82
C CYS A 98 -2.01 -1.66 13.26
N GLY A 99 -2.22 -0.75 14.21
CA GLY A 99 -1.88 -0.89 15.62
C GLY A 99 -2.04 0.44 16.36
N TYR A 100 -1.69 1.55 15.70
CA TYR A 100 -2.02 2.90 16.12
C TYR A 100 -2.34 3.79 14.91
N GLU A 101 -2.99 4.92 15.15
CA GLU A 101 -3.38 5.84 14.08
C GLU A 101 -2.15 6.37 13.33
N GLY A 102 -2.18 6.25 12.00
CA GLY A 102 -1.11 6.75 11.13
C GLY A 102 0.14 5.87 11.10
N ASP A 103 0.14 4.64 11.61
CA ASP A 103 1.30 3.75 11.52
C ASP A 103 1.49 3.10 10.13
N ALA A 104 0.52 3.33 9.23
CA ALA A 104 0.59 2.91 7.84
C ALA A 104 -0.16 3.88 6.90
N VAL A 105 0.07 3.69 5.60
CA VAL A 105 -0.65 4.35 4.50
C VAL A 105 -1.27 3.30 3.60
N ALA A 106 -2.50 3.52 3.15
CA ALA A 106 -3.18 2.69 2.15
C ALA A 106 -3.68 3.53 0.97
N HIS A 107 -4.04 2.87 -0.14
CA HIS A 107 -4.89 3.52 -1.15
C HIS A 107 -6.27 3.86 -0.58
N ASN A 108 -7.06 4.69 -1.24
CA ASN A 108 -8.40 5.07 -0.80
C ASN A 108 -9.51 4.79 -1.83
N ASN A 109 -9.12 4.46 -3.05
CA ASN A 109 -9.99 4.03 -4.14
C ASN A 109 -9.21 3.07 -5.08
N GLY A 110 -9.91 2.45 -6.01
CA GLY A 110 -9.32 1.54 -7.00
C GLY A 110 -8.75 2.21 -8.26
N ASP A 111 -8.69 3.54 -8.30
CA ASP A 111 -8.26 4.29 -9.47
C ASP A 111 -6.75 4.14 -9.68
N LEU A 112 -6.34 4.22 -10.95
CA LEU A 112 -4.93 4.21 -11.31
C LEU A 112 -4.23 5.47 -10.83
N LYS A 113 -3.06 5.29 -10.22
CA LYS A 113 -2.23 6.36 -9.68
C LYS A 113 -0.81 6.19 -10.20
N SER A 114 -0.18 7.29 -10.59
CA SER A 114 1.26 7.32 -10.87
C SER A 114 2.08 7.54 -9.60
N GLN A 115 1.48 8.15 -8.57
CA GLN A 115 2.17 8.58 -7.36
C GLN A 115 1.23 8.61 -6.15
N VAL A 116 1.79 8.33 -4.97
CA VAL A 116 1.24 8.66 -3.65
C VAL A 116 2.32 9.39 -2.86
N ARG A 117 1.95 10.47 -2.16
CA ARG A 117 2.85 11.24 -1.30
C ARG A 117 2.30 11.24 0.12
N ALA A 118 3.14 11.03 1.11
CA ALA A 118 2.74 11.04 2.51
C ALA A 118 3.76 11.80 3.35
N LEU A 119 3.27 12.63 4.28
CA LEU A 119 4.10 13.25 5.31
C LEU A 119 4.21 12.31 6.50
N TRP A 120 5.44 12.00 6.88
CA TRP A 120 5.79 11.14 8.00
C TRP A 120 6.61 11.89 9.04
N HIS A 121 6.38 11.62 10.32
CA HIS A 121 7.15 12.19 11.43
C HIS A 121 7.65 11.05 12.35
N PRO A 122 8.90 11.09 12.82
CA PRO A 122 9.48 10.03 13.66
C PRO A 122 8.77 9.86 15.02
N ASN A 123 8.06 10.89 15.49
CA ASN A 123 7.25 10.86 16.71
C ASN A 123 8.03 10.35 17.93
N GLY A 124 9.22 10.91 18.16
CA GLY A 124 10.10 10.54 19.27
C GLY A 124 10.97 9.30 19.03
N TYR A 125 10.87 8.66 17.86
CA TYR A 125 11.83 7.65 17.44
C TYR A 125 13.14 8.30 16.96
N THR A 126 14.27 7.68 17.28
CA THR A 126 15.60 8.07 16.80
C THR A 126 16.34 6.83 16.32
N GLY A 127 17.03 6.94 15.20
CA GLY A 127 17.80 5.88 14.55
C GLY A 127 17.33 5.58 13.13
N PRO A 128 17.79 4.47 12.53
CA PRO A 128 17.53 4.17 11.13
C PRO A 128 16.07 3.78 10.89
N VAL A 129 15.52 4.25 9.77
CA VAL A 129 14.17 3.92 9.27
C VAL A 129 14.22 3.56 7.80
N ARG A 130 13.45 2.54 7.40
CA ARG A 130 13.15 2.24 6.00
C ARG A 130 11.65 2.20 5.77
N PHE A 131 11.20 2.84 4.71
CA PHE A 131 9.83 2.75 4.25
C PHE A 131 9.68 1.50 3.39
N ARG A 132 8.66 0.70 3.69
CA ARG A 132 8.36 -0.57 3.02
C ARG A 132 6.96 -0.48 2.44
N ALA A 133 6.84 -0.71 1.14
CA ALA A 133 5.56 -0.69 0.44
C ALA A 133 5.25 -2.05 -0.21
N THR A 134 3.95 -2.31 -0.29
CA THR A 134 3.33 -3.29 -1.15
C THR A 134 2.50 -2.54 -2.18
N ILE A 135 2.77 -2.81 -3.46
CA ILE A 135 2.23 -2.04 -4.58
C ILE A 135 1.51 -3.01 -5.52
N VAL A 136 0.22 -2.76 -5.76
CA VAL A 136 -0.66 -3.61 -6.57
C VAL A 136 -0.94 -2.92 -7.90
N LYS A 137 -0.45 -3.48 -9.01
CA LYS A 137 -0.73 -2.98 -10.36
C LYS A 137 -2.07 -3.52 -10.88
N SER A 138 -2.35 -4.80 -10.64
CA SER A 138 -3.59 -5.47 -10.99
C SER A 138 -3.91 -6.58 -9.97
N TYR A 139 -5.08 -7.23 -10.07
CA TYR A 139 -5.48 -8.30 -9.15
C TYR A 139 -4.40 -9.39 -8.99
N GLY A 140 -3.72 -9.77 -10.08
CA GLY A 140 -2.71 -10.82 -10.08
C GLY A 140 -1.27 -10.34 -10.09
N THR A 141 -1.03 -9.03 -10.16
CA THR A 141 0.32 -8.46 -10.36
C THR A 141 0.61 -7.43 -9.29
N TYR A 142 1.49 -7.80 -8.36
CA TYR A 142 1.87 -6.96 -7.23
C TYR A 142 3.27 -7.28 -6.74
N TRP A 143 3.86 -6.32 -6.05
CA TRP A 143 5.17 -6.45 -5.42
C TRP A 143 5.03 -6.18 -3.93
N THR A 144 5.69 -6.99 -3.11
CA THR A 144 5.92 -6.70 -1.69
C THR A 144 7.36 -6.27 -1.51
N ASP A 145 7.70 -5.71 -0.35
CA ASP A 145 9.08 -5.35 -0.03
C ASP A 145 9.71 -4.36 -1.02
N VAL A 146 8.91 -3.44 -1.57
CA VAL A 146 9.46 -2.28 -2.28
C VAL A 146 9.96 -1.31 -1.23
N LEU A 147 11.29 -1.22 -1.09
CA LEU A 147 11.94 -0.50 0.01
C LEU A 147 12.52 0.82 -0.45
N SER A 148 12.42 1.85 0.40
CA SER A 148 13.26 3.05 0.26
C SER A 148 14.71 2.76 0.62
N ASN A 149 15.58 3.71 0.28
CA ASN A 149 16.85 3.88 0.97
C ASN A 149 16.59 4.18 2.46
N PRO A 150 17.47 3.73 3.38
CA PRO A 150 17.35 4.09 4.78
C PRO A 150 17.56 5.59 4.99
N ILE A 151 16.78 6.15 5.91
CA ILE A 151 17.01 7.48 6.48
C ILE A 151 17.44 7.32 7.93
N GLU A 152 18.14 8.32 8.46
CA GLU A 152 18.48 8.44 9.87
C GLU A 152 17.65 9.59 10.45
N VAL A 153 16.93 9.33 11.56
CA VAL A 153 16.09 10.33 12.25
C VAL A 153 16.48 10.49 13.72
#